data_AF-A0A914E7H4-F1
#
_entry.id   AF-A0A914E7H4-F1
#
_cell.length_a   1.000
_cell.length_b   1.000
_cell.length_c   1.000
_cell.angle_alpha   90.00
_cell.angle_beta   90.00
_cell.angle_gamma   90.00
#
_symmetry.space_group_name_H-M   'P 1'
#
loop_
_entity.id
_entity.type
_entity.pdbx_description
1 polymer ?
#
loop_
_entity_poly.entity_id
_entity_poly.type
_entity_poly.pdbx_seq_one_letter_code
_entity_poly.pdbx_strand_id
1 'polypeptide(L)'
;MNVKFFSNITKPRWVMFGGSYPGTLTAWMRTVYPDLTIGGIASSGAIGLTVNQFSYAVNMQKDYDSNDPNCASNIKAAFTQMQTMVYSETGRQVLEILFNLCTPFPSSDKLTPKDIQFFFSNIFGVFQGINQYTGDNGNTATANGLGIPITCQIMNNVSETNLVKRIANVINWSNSFSPGSQNVCMPNSYSDYIWTYKQPEYDTYAEIAASRSWNWMCCSYMGYFQTTDGGHDNDIWGSLLPLDFYVDQCIEMFSPTYNADFTFAAVEKYSQKYGGAANYKGSNVVLPNGALDPWLSLGMFPGQDNLANNVTAMIINRNAHCADMYPSSPNDNMELIAARKRIQGLLEGFIQANKL
;
A
#
# COMPACT_ATOMS: atom_id res chain seq x y z
N MET A 1 5.29 0.54 31.06
CA MET A 1 3.94 1.07 30.81
C MET A 1 3.02 0.87 32.01
N ASN A 2 2.75 -0.37 32.45
CA ASN A 2 1.90 -0.69 33.61
C ASN A 2 2.23 0.10 34.88
N VAL A 3 3.49 0.05 35.33
CA VAL A 3 3.93 0.77 36.55
C VAL A 3 3.78 2.29 36.42
N LYS A 4 3.94 2.85 35.21
CA LYS A 4 3.93 4.30 34.98
C LYS A 4 2.52 4.87 34.86
N PHE A 5 1.60 4.16 34.20
CA PHE A 5 0.29 4.69 33.82
C PHE A 5 -0.90 3.94 34.44
N PHE A 6 -0.69 2.75 35.00
CA PHE A 6 -1.76 1.87 35.51
C PHE A 6 -1.37 1.26 36.86
N SER A 7 -0.64 2.02 37.69
CA SER A 7 -0.17 1.57 39.01
C SER A 7 -1.31 1.21 39.97
N ASN A 8 -2.53 1.69 39.71
CA ASN A 8 -3.75 1.39 40.45
C ASN A 8 -4.56 0.22 39.87
N ILE A 9 -4.14 -0.40 38.77
CA ILE A 9 -4.83 -1.56 38.17
C ILE A 9 -4.03 -2.82 38.50
N THR A 10 -4.62 -3.72 39.28
CA THR A 10 -4.05 -5.05 39.53
C THR A 10 -4.13 -5.88 38.24
N LYS A 11 -2.97 -6.25 37.68
CA LYS A 11 -2.83 -7.04 36.44
C LYS A 11 -3.57 -6.42 35.23
N PRO A 12 -3.12 -5.27 34.72
CA PRO A 12 -3.74 -4.66 33.53
C PRO A 12 -3.63 -5.62 32.33
N ARG A 13 -4.74 -5.74 31.59
CA ARG A 13 -4.84 -6.58 30.39
C ARG A 13 -4.79 -5.70 29.15
N TRP A 14 -4.05 -6.15 28.16
CA TRP A 14 -3.79 -5.39 26.94
C TRP A 14 -4.37 -6.07 25.72
N VAL A 15 -5.04 -5.30 24.86
CA VAL A 15 -5.44 -5.71 23.52
C VAL A 15 -4.66 -4.87 22.53
N MET A 16 -4.12 -5.49 21.49
CA MET A 16 -3.41 -4.77 20.43
C MET A 16 -4.34 -4.46 19.27
N PHE A 17 -4.18 -3.26 18.73
CA PHE A 17 -4.83 -2.85 17.49
C PHE A 17 -3.75 -2.34 16.56
N GLY A 18 -3.84 -2.74 15.30
CA GLY A 18 -2.96 -2.22 14.27
C GLY A 18 -3.58 -2.38 12.90
N GLY A 19 -3.40 -1.35 12.08
CA GLY A 19 -3.71 -1.35 10.66
C GLY A 19 -2.43 -1.50 9.86
N SER A 20 -2.44 -2.17 8.71
CA SER A 20 -1.28 -2.24 7.81
C SER A 20 -0.07 -2.92 8.46
N TYR A 21 1.14 -2.34 8.37
CA TYR A 21 2.32 -2.82 9.10
C TYR A 21 2.08 -2.97 10.62
N PRO A 22 1.51 -1.98 11.34
CA PRO A 22 1.06 -2.19 12.73
C PRO A 22 0.10 -3.40 12.93
N GLY A 23 -0.74 -3.73 11.93
CA GLY A 23 -1.57 -4.93 11.94
C GLY A 23 -0.73 -6.20 11.84
N THR A 24 0.26 -6.19 10.96
CA THR A 24 1.28 -7.26 10.85
C THR A 24 2.02 -7.45 12.17
N LEU A 25 2.45 -6.37 12.81
CA LEU A 25 3.08 -6.41 14.14
C LEU A 25 2.14 -6.95 15.21
N THR A 26 0.86 -6.59 15.17
CA THR A 26 -0.15 -7.13 16.09
C THR A 26 -0.25 -8.65 15.97
N ALA A 27 -0.34 -9.18 14.75
CA ALA A 27 -0.37 -10.60 14.50
C ALA A 27 0.94 -11.31 14.92
N TRP A 28 2.10 -10.73 14.58
CA TRP A 28 3.40 -11.27 14.98
C TRP A 28 3.58 -11.28 16.50
N MET A 29 3.18 -10.22 17.20
CA MET A 29 3.25 -10.14 18.66
C MET A 29 2.41 -11.22 19.32
N ARG A 30 1.20 -11.49 18.79
CA ARG A 30 0.33 -12.57 19.26
C ARG A 30 0.89 -13.98 18.96
N THR A 31 1.79 -14.09 18.00
CA THR A 31 2.49 -15.35 17.69
C THR A 31 3.65 -15.61 18.64
N VAL A 32 4.44 -14.58 19.01
CA VAL A 32 5.70 -14.79 19.75
C VAL A 32 5.64 -14.37 21.22
N TYR A 33 4.67 -13.54 21.62
CA TYR A 33 4.44 -13.13 23.01
C TYR A 33 2.95 -13.19 23.40
N PRO A 34 2.31 -14.37 23.28
CA PRO A 34 0.88 -14.52 23.53
C PRO A 34 0.45 -14.21 24.97
N ASP A 35 1.38 -14.17 25.93
CA ASP A 35 1.07 -13.91 27.34
C ASP A 35 1.07 -12.41 27.70
N LEU A 36 1.60 -11.53 26.83
CA LEU A 36 1.68 -10.09 27.11
C LEU A 36 0.38 -9.33 26.78
N THR A 37 -0.48 -9.93 25.97
CA THR A 37 -1.76 -9.36 25.54
C THR A 37 -2.84 -10.44 25.58
N ILE A 38 -4.10 -10.07 25.70
CA ILE A 38 -5.22 -11.03 25.73
C ILE A 38 -5.80 -11.32 24.34
N GLY A 39 -5.47 -10.49 23.35
CA GLY A 39 -5.84 -10.65 21.96
C GLY A 39 -5.39 -9.48 21.10
N GLY A 40 -5.71 -9.51 19.81
CA GLY A 40 -5.40 -8.41 18.91
C GLY A 40 -6.27 -8.34 17.65
N ILE A 41 -6.41 -7.13 17.11
CA ILE A 41 -7.04 -6.86 15.83
C ILE A 41 -5.95 -6.42 14.85
N ALA A 42 -5.67 -7.27 13.87
CA ALA A 42 -4.65 -7.09 12.85
C ALA A 42 -5.31 -6.68 11.52
N SER A 43 -5.87 -5.47 11.46
CA SER A 43 -6.59 -4.99 10.29
C SER A 43 -5.66 -4.75 9.12
N SER A 44 -6.02 -5.30 7.96
CA SER A 44 -5.26 -5.26 6.71
C SER A 44 -3.77 -5.56 6.93
N GLY A 45 -3.50 -6.48 7.87
CA GLY A 45 -2.16 -6.90 8.23
C GLY A 45 -1.61 -7.84 7.16
N ALA A 46 -0.70 -7.33 6.33
CA ALA A 46 0.06 -8.13 5.38
C ALA A 46 1.03 -9.06 6.14
N ILE A 47 0.55 -10.24 6.53
CA ILE A 47 1.35 -11.23 7.27
C ILE A 47 2.02 -12.25 6.34
N GLY A 48 1.59 -12.34 5.09
CA GLY A 48 2.27 -13.09 4.02
C GLY A 48 3.41 -12.27 3.42
N LEU A 49 4.61 -12.37 3.98
CA LEU A 49 5.78 -11.66 3.43
C LEU A 49 6.12 -12.16 2.02
N THR A 50 6.41 -11.25 1.10
CA THR A 50 6.90 -11.56 -0.26
C THR A 50 7.82 -10.46 -0.76
N VAL A 51 8.89 -10.80 -1.47
CA VAL A 51 9.80 -9.80 -2.06
C VAL A 51 9.14 -9.12 -3.26
N ASN A 52 8.71 -9.92 -4.24
CA ASN A 52 8.05 -9.43 -5.44
C ASN A 52 6.53 -9.41 -5.21
N GLN A 53 5.98 -8.22 -4.98
CA GLN A 53 4.57 -8.01 -4.63
C GLN A 53 3.72 -7.51 -5.81
N PHE A 54 3.85 -8.17 -6.96
CA PHE A 54 3.05 -7.85 -8.16
C PHE A 54 1.53 -8.01 -7.95
N SER A 55 1.11 -8.82 -6.97
CA SER A 55 -0.32 -9.02 -6.69
C SER A 55 -1.03 -7.73 -6.27
N TYR A 56 -0.26 -6.75 -5.76
CA TYR A 56 -0.76 -5.40 -5.48
C TYR A 56 -1.31 -4.74 -6.74
N ALA A 57 -0.51 -4.70 -7.81
CA ALA A 57 -0.90 -4.11 -9.09
C ALA A 57 -2.10 -4.84 -9.72
N VAL A 58 -2.10 -6.17 -9.64
CA VAL A 58 -3.21 -7.02 -10.12
C VAL A 58 -4.51 -6.74 -9.36
N ASN A 59 -4.45 -6.59 -8.04
CA ASN A 59 -5.64 -6.24 -7.26
C ASN A 59 -6.12 -4.85 -7.63
N MET A 60 -5.20 -3.89 -7.82
CA MET A 60 -5.61 -2.56 -8.24
C MET A 60 -6.36 -2.56 -9.56
N GLN A 61 -5.88 -3.33 -10.54
CA GLN A 61 -6.58 -3.49 -11.80
C GLN A 61 -8.00 -4.04 -11.59
N LYS A 62 -8.15 -5.10 -10.77
CA LYS A 62 -9.48 -5.68 -10.48
C LYS A 62 -10.45 -4.65 -9.91
N ASP A 63 -9.96 -3.72 -9.08
CA ASP A 63 -10.82 -2.69 -8.49
C ASP A 63 -11.30 -1.69 -9.54
N TYR A 64 -10.42 -1.26 -10.47
CA TYR A 64 -10.80 -0.42 -11.60
C TYR A 64 -11.74 -1.16 -12.57
N ASP A 65 -11.44 -2.41 -12.91
CA ASP A 65 -12.29 -3.27 -13.76
C ASP A 65 -13.69 -3.45 -13.16
N SER A 66 -13.76 -3.67 -11.84
CA SER A 66 -15.03 -3.86 -11.12
C SER A 66 -15.82 -2.55 -10.97
N ASN A 67 -15.14 -1.40 -10.96
CA ASN A 67 -15.80 -0.10 -10.92
C ASN A 67 -16.38 0.30 -12.27
N ASP A 68 -15.55 0.28 -13.32
CA ASP A 68 -15.96 0.56 -14.70
C ASP A 68 -14.92 -0.02 -15.69
N PRO A 69 -15.28 -1.03 -16.51
CA PRO A 69 -14.35 -1.63 -17.47
C PRO A 69 -13.78 -0.65 -18.51
N ASN A 70 -14.52 0.43 -18.85
CA ASN A 70 -14.00 1.46 -19.76
C ASN A 70 -12.91 2.29 -19.08
N CYS A 71 -13.03 2.53 -17.78
CA CYS A 71 -12.02 3.24 -16.99
C CYS A 71 -10.71 2.46 -16.99
N ALA A 72 -10.75 1.17 -16.66
CA ALA A 72 -9.57 0.30 -16.71
C ALA A 72 -8.95 0.24 -18.13
N SER A 73 -9.78 0.11 -19.17
CA SER A 73 -9.32 0.14 -20.57
C SER A 73 -8.67 1.47 -20.96
N ASN A 74 -9.23 2.59 -20.49
CA ASN A 74 -8.69 3.93 -20.71
C ASN A 74 -7.37 4.15 -19.97
N ILE A 75 -7.24 3.64 -18.73
CA ILE A 75 -5.97 3.65 -17.98
C ILE A 75 -4.92 2.86 -18.77
N LYS A 76 -5.23 1.63 -19.17
CA LYS A 76 -4.34 0.78 -19.96
C LYS A 76 -3.84 1.48 -21.22
N ALA A 77 -4.77 2.00 -22.02
CA ALA A 77 -4.41 2.68 -23.27
C ALA A 77 -3.59 3.96 -23.02
N ALA A 78 -3.82 4.69 -21.93
CA ALA A 78 -3.01 5.84 -21.55
C ALA A 78 -1.57 5.43 -21.20
N PHE A 79 -1.41 4.41 -20.35
CA PHE A 79 -0.11 3.88 -19.95
C PHE A 79 0.67 3.31 -21.14
N THR A 80 0.01 2.61 -22.06
CA THR A 80 0.63 2.15 -23.32
C THR A 80 1.10 3.31 -24.20
N GLN A 81 0.32 4.39 -24.30
CA GLN A 81 0.74 5.59 -25.04
C GLN A 81 1.97 6.24 -24.39
N MET A 82 1.95 6.43 -23.07
CA MET A 82 3.09 6.99 -22.33
C MET A 82 4.36 6.14 -22.51
N GLN A 83 4.23 4.81 -22.47
CA GLN A 83 5.33 3.87 -22.71
C GLN A 83 5.97 4.05 -24.09
N THR A 84 5.19 4.42 -25.10
CA THR A 84 5.74 4.73 -26.43
C THR A 84 6.40 6.12 -26.44
N MET A 85 5.76 7.10 -25.80
CA MET A 85 6.22 8.49 -25.80
C MET A 85 7.60 8.68 -25.17
N VAL A 86 7.91 7.97 -24.07
CA VAL A 86 9.19 8.10 -23.34
C VAL A 86 10.42 7.79 -24.20
N TYR A 87 10.29 6.97 -25.25
CA TYR A 87 11.42 6.61 -26.11
C TYR A 87 11.76 7.68 -27.16
N SER A 88 10.93 8.69 -27.34
CA SER A 88 11.16 9.81 -28.27
C SER A 88 11.39 11.12 -27.52
N GLU A 89 12.29 11.97 -28.04
CA GLU A 89 12.55 13.28 -27.42
C GLU A 89 11.30 14.18 -27.40
N THR A 90 10.56 14.24 -28.52
CA THR A 90 9.30 14.98 -28.59
C THR A 90 8.25 14.41 -27.63
N GLY A 91 8.15 13.08 -27.52
CA GLY A 91 7.21 12.45 -26.59
C GLY A 91 7.55 12.78 -25.13
N ARG A 92 8.83 12.77 -24.75
CA ARG A 92 9.28 13.21 -23.42
C ARG A 92 8.96 14.68 -23.14
N GLN A 93 9.17 15.58 -24.10
CA GLN A 93 8.78 17.00 -23.96
C GLN A 93 7.28 17.17 -23.73
N VAL A 94 6.43 16.37 -24.40
CA VAL A 94 4.99 16.39 -24.13
C VAL A 94 4.67 15.89 -22.73
N LEU A 95 5.31 14.82 -22.26
CA LEU A 95 5.13 14.30 -20.90
C LEU A 95 5.60 15.31 -19.84
N GLU A 96 6.72 16.00 -20.06
CA GLU A 96 7.22 17.06 -19.18
C GLU A 96 6.18 18.15 -18.93
N ILE A 97 5.50 18.58 -19.99
CA ILE A 97 4.46 19.60 -19.93
C ILE A 97 3.19 19.05 -19.27
N LEU A 98 2.71 17.87 -19.71
CA LEU A 98 1.46 17.30 -19.21
C LEU A 98 1.51 17.01 -17.71
N PHE A 99 2.65 16.54 -17.22
CA PHE A 99 2.83 16.15 -15.82
C PHE A 99 3.51 17.23 -14.96
N ASN A 100 3.80 18.41 -15.55
CA ASN A 100 4.47 19.52 -14.87
C ASN A 100 5.72 19.04 -14.10
N LEU A 101 6.68 18.42 -14.79
CA LEU A 101 7.84 17.81 -14.13
C LEU A 101 8.78 18.87 -13.54
N CYS A 102 9.27 18.65 -12.32
CA CYS A 102 10.25 19.55 -11.70
C CYS A 102 11.61 19.50 -12.41
N THR A 103 11.97 18.31 -12.87
CA THR A 103 13.20 18.04 -13.60
C THR A 103 12.81 17.40 -14.93
N PRO A 104 13.24 17.95 -16.08
CA PRO A 104 12.96 17.36 -17.37
C PRO A 104 13.66 16.00 -17.50
N PHE A 105 13.25 15.20 -18.48
CA PHE A 105 13.97 13.97 -18.77
C PHE A 105 15.39 14.28 -19.26
N PRO A 106 16.36 13.38 -19.02
CA PRO A 106 17.66 13.48 -19.65
C PRO A 106 17.57 13.49 -21.19
N SER A 107 18.60 14.05 -21.82
CA SER A 107 18.81 13.94 -23.27
C SER A 107 18.92 12.47 -23.70
N SER A 108 18.59 12.17 -24.95
CA SER A 108 18.49 10.79 -25.44
C SER A 108 19.76 9.95 -25.25
N ASP A 109 20.94 10.58 -25.27
CA ASP A 109 22.25 9.96 -25.03
C ASP A 109 22.53 9.63 -23.55
N LYS A 110 21.76 10.22 -22.62
CA LYS A 110 21.90 10.07 -21.16
C LYS A 110 20.70 9.42 -20.48
N LEU A 111 19.60 9.23 -21.21
CA LEU A 111 18.39 8.62 -20.68
C LEU A 111 18.66 7.17 -20.27
N THR A 112 18.40 6.84 -19.01
CA THR A 112 18.54 5.49 -18.49
C THR A 112 17.18 4.82 -18.30
N PRO A 113 17.11 3.48 -18.23
CA PRO A 113 15.89 2.79 -17.84
C PRO A 113 15.33 3.26 -16.48
N LYS A 114 16.21 3.61 -15.53
CA LYS A 114 15.82 4.09 -14.19
C LYS A 114 15.11 5.44 -14.24
N ASP A 115 15.49 6.33 -15.15
CA ASP A 115 14.79 7.61 -15.34
C ASP A 115 13.35 7.38 -15.82
N ILE A 116 13.15 6.42 -16.73
CA ILE A 116 11.83 6.03 -17.24
C ILE A 116 11.01 5.33 -16.15
N GLN A 117 11.59 4.35 -15.47
CA GLN A 117 10.94 3.61 -14.38
C GLN A 117 10.54 4.57 -13.24
N PHE A 118 11.41 5.52 -12.88
CA PHE A 118 11.11 6.50 -11.84
C PHE A 118 9.94 7.40 -12.21
N PHE A 119 9.88 7.91 -13.46
CA PHE A 119 8.72 8.65 -13.96
C PHE A 119 7.41 7.87 -13.79
N PHE A 120 7.40 6.62 -14.22
CA PHE A 120 6.21 5.77 -14.06
C PHE A 120 5.91 5.41 -12.61
N SER A 121 6.93 5.27 -11.76
CA SER A 121 6.76 5.00 -10.34
C SER A 121 6.02 6.14 -9.63
N ASN A 122 6.30 7.39 -10.00
CA ASN A 122 5.61 8.55 -9.44
C ASN A 122 4.12 8.56 -9.83
N ILE A 123 3.81 8.28 -11.10
CA ILE A 123 2.43 8.21 -11.57
C ILE A 123 1.71 7.03 -10.89
N PHE A 124 2.32 5.85 -10.90
CA PHE A 124 1.78 4.65 -10.29
C PHE A 124 1.47 4.88 -8.80
N GLY A 125 2.39 5.51 -8.06
CA GLY A 125 2.22 5.85 -6.65
C GLY A 125 0.95 6.65 -6.34
N VAL A 126 0.52 7.54 -7.24
CA VAL A 126 -0.75 8.27 -7.09
C VAL A 126 -1.95 7.32 -7.18
N PHE A 127 -1.95 6.39 -8.14
CA PHE A 127 -3.00 5.37 -8.26
C PHE A 127 -2.98 4.40 -7.08
N GLN A 128 -1.78 4.04 -6.57
CA GLN A 128 -1.66 3.24 -5.35
C GLN A 128 -2.34 3.92 -4.16
N GLY A 129 -2.10 5.21 -3.95
CA GLY A 129 -2.72 5.98 -2.87
C GLY A 129 -4.24 6.10 -3.02
N ILE A 130 -4.72 6.40 -4.23
CA ILE A 130 -6.17 6.49 -4.52
C ILE A 130 -6.86 5.15 -4.21
N ASN A 131 -6.28 4.04 -4.69
CA ASN A 131 -6.92 2.75 -4.56
C ASN A 131 -6.86 2.25 -3.10
N GLN A 132 -5.68 2.27 -2.48
CA GLN A 132 -5.51 1.77 -1.11
C GLN A 132 -6.47 2.42 -0.12
N TYR A 133 -6.82 3.69 -0.31
CA TYR A 133 -7.67 4.45 0.60
C TYR A 133 -9.05 4.84 0.02
N THR A 134 -9.49 4.16 -1.05
CA THR A 134 -10.71 4.54 -1.77
C THR A 134 -11.95 4.52 -0.86
N GLY A 135 -12.56 5.69 -0.67
CA GLY A 135 -13.83 5.83 0.05
C GLY A 135 -13.78 5.44 1.54
N ASP A 136 -12.60 5.41 2.15
CA ASP A 136 -12.47 5.22 3.60
C ASP A 136 -12.74 6.52 4.38
N ASN A 137 -12.80 6.42 5.71
CA ASN A 137 -12.98 7.58 6.59
C ASN A 137 -11.68 8.01 7.28
N GLY A 138 -10.52 7.70 6.68
CA GLY A 138 -9.21 8.01 7.27
C GLY A 138 -8.93 9.50 7.33
N ASN A 139 -9.46 10.27 6.39
CA ASN A 139 -9.39 11.73 6.40
C ASN A 139 -10.57 12.35 5.62
N THR A 140 -10.63 13.68 5.59
CA THR A 140 -11.70 14.42 4.91
C THR A 140 -11.72 14.20 3.39
N ALA A 141 -10.58 13.94 2.75
CA ALA A 141 -10.52 13.73 1.30
C ALA A 141 -11.15 12.40 0.91
N THR A 142 -10.72 11.31 1.53
CA THR A 142 -11.23 9.96 1.27
C THR A 142 -12.70 9.82 1.65
N ALA A 143 -13.11 10.46 2.75
CA ALA A 143 -14.51 10.50 3.17
C ALA A 143 -15.43 11.27 2.21
N ASN A 144 -14.89 12.22 1.42
CA ASN A 144 -15.67 13.14 0.57
C ASN A 144 -15.36 13.00 -0.93
N GLY A 145 -14.92 11.82 -1.37
CA GLY A 145 -14.89 11.48 -2.80
C GLY A 145 -13.52 11.22 -3.40
N LEU A 146 -12.42 11.29 -2.65
CA LEU A 146 -11.15 10.72 -3.11
C LEU A 146 -11.28 9.19 -3.17
N GLY A 147 -11.29 8.65 -4.39
CA GLY A 147 -11.29 7.22 -4.63
C GLY A 147 -11.41 6.86 -6.11
N ILE A 148 -11.56 5.56 -6.35
CA ILE A 148 -11.70 4.96 -7.69
C ILE A 148 -12.86 5.56 -8.49
N PRO A 149 -14.07 5.79 -7.94
CA PRO A 149 -15.21 6.25 -8.75
C PRO A 149 -14.93 7.58 -9.48
N ILE A 150 -14.29 8.55 -8.81
CA ILE A 150 -13.97 9.84 -9.44
C ILE A 150 -12.81 9.70 -10.42
N THR A 151 -11.82 8.87 -10.11
CA THR A 151 -10.76 8.52 -11.07
C THR A 151 -11.36 8.00 -12.37
N CYS A 152 -12.36 7.13 -12.28
CA CYS A 152 -13.04 6.60 -13.47
C CYS A 152 -13.88 7.63 -14.21
N GLN A 153 -14.52 8.57 -13.51
CA GLN A 153 -15.18 9.71 -14.17
C GLN A 153 -14.18 10.55 -14.98
N ILE A 154 -12.99 10.82 -14.44
CA ILE A 154 -11.94 11.58 -15.13
C ILE A 154 -11.43 10.79 -16.34
N MET A 155 -11.13 9.50 -16.16
CA MET A 155 -10.61 8.64 -17.24
C MET A 155 -11.63 8.42 -18.36
N ASN A 156 -12.92 8.43 -18.06
CA ASN A 156 -14.00 8.28 -19.03
C ASN A 156 -14.50 9.61 -19.62
N ASN A 157 -13.90 10.75 -19.25
CA ASN A 157 -14.30 12.05 -19.78
C ASN A 157 -13.90 12.22 -21.27
N VAL A 158 -14.85 11.90 -22.16
CA VAL A 158 -14.67 11.99 -23.62
C VAL A 158 -14.41 13.39 -24.16
N SER A 159 -14.71 14.45 -23.38
CA SER A 159 -14.42 15.84 -23.79
C SER A 159 -12.93 16.14 -23.83
N GLU A 160 -12.12 15.44 -23.02
CA GLU A 160 -10.66 15.49 -23.10
C GLU A 160 -10.19 14.38 -24.04
N THR A 161 -9.86 14.70 -25.29
CA THR A 161 -9.49 13.69 -26.30
C THR A 161 -8.08 13.13 -26.10
N ASN A 162 -7.21 13.85 -25.38
CA ASN A 162 -5.88 13.35 -25.04
C ASN A 162 -5.97 12.42 -23.82
N LEU A 163 -5.82 11.12 -24.07
CA LEU A 163 -5.94 10.10 -23.03
C LEU A 163 -4.85 10.20 -21.96
N VAL A 164 -3.62 10.54 -22.33
CA VAL A 164 -2.51 10.78 -21.38
C VAL A 164 -2.81 11.99 -20.49
N LYS A 165 -3.42 13.03 -21.04
CA LYS A 165 -3.86 14.20 -20.26
C LYS A 165 -4.94 13.84 -19.24
N ARG A 166 -5.76 12.81 -19.47
CA ARG A 166 -6.69 12.32 -18.44
C ARG A 166 -5.96 11.75 -17.22
N ILE A 167 -4.83 11.07 -17.40
CA ILE A 167 -3.97 10.63 -16.29
C ILE A 167 -3.43 11.84 -15.52
N ALA A 168 -2.91 12.85 -16.22
CA ALA A 168 -2.47 14.10 -15.58
C ALA A 168 -3.61 14.79 -14.81
N ASN A 169 -4.84 14.77 -15.34
CA ASN A 169 -6.02 15.30 -14.65
C ASN A 169 -6.35 14.51 -13.37
N VAL A 170 -6.18 13.18 -13.36
CA VAL A 170 -6.31 12.36 -12.13
C VAL A 170 -5.29 12.80 -11.08
N ILE A 171 -4.03 13.01 -11.46
CA ILE A 171 -3.00 13.47 -10.53
C ILE A 171 -3.31 14.86 -9.98
N ASN A 172 -3.67 15.80 -10.85
CA ASN A 172 -4.04 17.16 -10.45
C ASN A 172 -5.26 17.17 -9.52
N TRP A 173 -6.25 16.33 -9.80
CA TRP A 173 -7.41 16.15 -8.93
C TRP A 173 -7.02 15.56 -7.58
N SER A 174 -6.21 14.50 -7.54
CA SER A 174 -5.73 13.90 -6.29
C SER A 174 -4.95 14.91 -5.44
N ASN A 175 -4.05 15.67 -6.07
CA ASN A 175 -3.25 16.71 -5.40
C ASN A 175 -4.10 17.88 -4.88
N SER A 176 -5.31 18.09 -5.42
CA SER A 176 -6.19 19.17 -4.97
C SER A 176 -6.68 19.00 -3.54
N PHE A 177 -6.66 17.77 -3.01
CA PHE A 177 -7.06 17.45 -1.64
C PHE A 177 -5.99 17.72 -0.59
N SER A 178 -4.73 17.93 -1.01
CA SER A 178 -3.62 18.23 -0.10
C SER A 178 -3.24 19.70 -0.18
N PRO A 179 -3.49 20.50 0.87
CA PRO A 179 -3.12 21.92 0.90
C PRO A 179 -1.63 22.10 0.57
N GLY A 180 -1.32 23.01 -0.36
CA GLY A 180 0.05 23.27 -0.78
C GLY A 180 0.62 22.28 -1.82
N SER A 181 -0.13 21.25 -2.23
CA SER A 181 0.26 20.35 -3.34
C SER A 181 -0.30 20.80 -4.70
N GLN A 182 -1.16 21.82 -4.71
CA GLN A 182 -1.72 22.40 -5.92
C GLN A 182 -0.65 23.19 -6.69
N ASN A 183 -0.53 22.94 -8.00
CA ASN A 183 0.46 23.57 -8.90
C ASN A 183 1.94 23.32 -8.52
N VAL A 184 2.21 22.36 -7.64
CA VAL A 184 3.57 21.88 -7.39
C VAL A 184 3.98 20.96 -8.54
N CYS A 185 5.21 21.10 -9.02
CA CYS A 185 5.73 20.23 -10.06
C CYS A 185 5.92 18.80 -9.53
N MET A 186 5.82 17.79 -10.40
CA MET A 186 6.08 16.40 -10.02
C MET A 186 7.59 16.12 -10.02
N PRO A 187 8.20 15.70 -8.90
CA PRO A 187 9.61 15.31 -8.88
C PRO A 187 9.88 14.18 -9.89
N ASN A 188 10.96 14.29 -10.67
CA ASN A 188 11.28 13.32 -11.72
C ASN A 188 12.79 13.13 -11.89
N SER A 189 13.50 12.94 -10.78
CA SER A 189 14.94 12.70 -10.76
C SER A 189 15.24 11.49 -9.87
N TYR A 190 15.59 10.37 -10.49
CA TYR A 190 15.94 9.14 -9.76
C TYR A 190 17.17 9.38 -8.88
N SER A 191 18.17 10.11 -9.37
CA SER A 191 19.38 10.41 -8.61
C SER A 191 19.09 11.27 -7.38
N ASP A 192 18.20 12.25 -7.47
CA ASP A 192 17.83 13.09 -6.32
C ASP A 192 17.02 12.29 -5.30
N TYR A 193 16.16 11.37 -5.76
CA TYR A 193 15.46 10.43 -4.91
C TYR A 193 16.44 9.53 -4.13
N ILE A 194 17.37 8.87 -4.82
CA ILE A 194 18.42 8.05 -4.18
C ILE A 194 19.24 8.88 -3.21
N TRP A 195 19.69 10.07 -3.62
CA TRP A 195 20.50 10.95 -2.79
C TRP A 195 19.78 11.31 -1.48
N THR A 196 18.49 11.65 -1.58
CA THR A 196 17.65 12.03 -0.43
C THR A 196 17.51 10.89 0.55
N TYR A 197 17.20 9.67 0.10
CA TYR A 197 16.94 8.54 1.00
C TYR A 197 18.20 7.77 1.43
N LYS A 198 19.35 8.04 0.81
CA LYS A 198 20.65 7.53 1.25
C LYS A 198 21.15 8.21 2.52
N GLN A 199 20.82 9.49 2.68
CA GLN A 199 21.19 10.32 3.83
C GLN A 199 20.74 9.69 5.16
N PRO A 200 21.66 9.40 6.11
CA PRO A 200 21.33 8.79 7.39
C PRO A 200 20.85 9.81 8.45
N GLU A 201 20.76 11.09 8.11
CA GLU A 201 20.37 12.15 9.03
C GLU A 201 18.90 11.98 9.49
N TYR A 202 18.70 12.01 10.80
CA TYR A 202 17.39 12.32 11.38
C TYR A 202 17.17 13.82 11.17
N ASP A 203 16.30 14.19 10.23
CA ASP A 203 16.01 15.59 9.98
C ASP A 203 14.95 16.15 10.94
N THR A 204 14.63 17.43 10.77
CA THR A 204 13.54 18.14 11.45
C THR A 204 12.14 17.91 10.83
N TYR A 205 12.03 17.20 9.70
CA TYR A 205 10.80 16.81 9.00
C TYR A 205 10.62 15.28 8.98
N ALA A 206 10.04 14.74 10.06
CA ALA A 206 9.88 13.31 10.37
C ALA A 206 9.51 12.34 9.22
N GLU A 207 8.93 12.83 8.12
CA GLU A 207 8.51 12.06 6.95
C GLU A 207 9.68 11.43 6.16
N ILE A 208 10.84 12.12 6.01
CA ILE A 208 11.97 11.56 5.25
C ILE A 208 12.59 10.39 6.03
N ALA A 209 12.83 10.57 7.33
CA ALA A 209 13.38 9.53 8.19
C ALA A 209 12.45 8.31 8.29
N ALA A 210 11.13 8.53 8.36
CA ALA A 210 10.13 7.45 8.34
C ALA A 210 10.16 6.68 7.01
N SER A 211 10.14 7.38 5.88
CA SER A 211 10.18 6.80 4.53
C SER A 211 11.48 6.02 4.28
N ARG A 212 12.63 6.56 4.68
CA ARG A 212 13.92 5.85 4.62
C ARG A 212 13.89 4.58 5.46
N SER A 213 13.34 4.65 6.67
CA SER A 213 13.22 3.49 7.56
C SER A 213 12.33 2.42 6.95
N TRP A 214 11.22 2.81 6.33
CA TRP A 214 10.34 1.90 5.60
C TRP A 214 11.06 1.22 4.43
N ASN A 215 11.77 1.99 3.59
CA ASN A 215 12.59 1.43 2.51
C ASN A 215 13.60 0.42 3.04
N TRP A 216 14.29 0.74 4.15
CA TRP A 216 15.24 -0.18 4.78
C TRP A 216 14.56 -1.47 5.25
N MET A 217 13.37 -1.37 5.84
CA MET A 217 12.61 -2.55 6.28
C MET A 217 12.20 -3.44 5.09
N CYS A 218 11.75 -2.85 3.98
CA CYS A 218 11.46 -3.58 2.74
C CYS A 218 12.70 -4.32 2.23
N CYS A 219 13.85 -3.63 2.16
CA CYS A 219 15.14 -4.23 1.75
C CYS A 219 15.69 -5.27 2.74
N SER A 220 15.29 -5.21 4.02
CA SER A 220 15.95 -5.98 5.08
C SER A 220 15.18 -7.22 5.55
N TYR A 221 13.85 -7.21 5.52
CA TYR A 221 13.06 -8.33 6.04
C TYR A 221 11.59 -8.37 5.65
N MET A 222 11.00 -7.29 5.11
CA MET A 222 9.58 -7.31 4.70
C MET A 222 9.41 -7.72 3.24
N GLY A 223 10.31 -7.29 2.36
CA GLY A 223 10.05 -7.29 0.93
C GLY A 223 9.02 -6.21 0.60
N TYR A 224 7.95 -6.60 -0.08
CA TYR A 224 6.83 -5.74 -0.47
C TYR A 224 7.13 -4.75 -1.58
N PHE A 225 8.03 -5.09 -2.49
CA PHE A 225 8.23 -4.29 -3.69
C PHE A 225 7.01 -4.45 -4.60
N GLN A 226 6.22 -3.40 -4.71
CA GLN A 226 4.96 -3.37 -5.45
C GLN A 226 5.22 -3.24 -6.95
N THR A 227 5.73 -4.31 -7.53
CA THR A 227 6.10 -4.38 -8.95
C THR A 227 4.87 -4.45 -9.84
N THR A 228 5.11 -4.33 -11.15
CA THR A 228 4.12 -4.64 -12.18
C THR A 228 4.51 -5.90 -13.00
N ASP A 229 5.22 -6.84 -12.35
CA ASP A 229 5.72 -8.09 -12.98
C ASP A 229 4.60 -9.14 -13.21
N GLY A 230 3.38 -8.90 -12.72
CA GLY A 230 2.34 -9.92 -12.53
C GLY A 230 1.66 -10.45 -13.79
N GLY A 231 1.93 -9.89 -14.97
CA GLY A 231 1.36 -10.39 -16.22
C GLY A 231 1.50 -9.41 -17.38
N HIS A 232 2.41 -9.74 -18.31
CA HIS A 232 2.56 -9.06 -19.60
C HIS A 232 1.25 -9.05 -20.42
N ASP A 233 1.10 -8.01 -21.24
CA ASP A 233 0.02 -7.66 -22.19
C ASP A 233 -1.40 -7.41 -21.64
N ASN A 234 -1.80 -7.96 -20.50
CA ASN A 234 -3.15 -7.80 -19.94
C ASN A 234 -3.25 -6.87 -18.71
N ASP A 235 -2.13 -6.46 -18.13
CA ASP A 235 -2.13 -5.47 -17.06
C ASP A 235 -2.45 -4.05 -17.58
N ILE A 236 -3.25 -3.28 -16.84
CA ILE A 236 -3.51 -1.85 -17.12
C ILE A 236 -2.30 -0.95 -16.82
N TRP A 237 -1.35 -1.43 -16.01
CA TRP A 237 -0.12 -0.71 -15.68
C TRP A 237 1.01 -0.98 -16.68
N GLY A 238 1.01 -2.12 -17.36
CA GLY A 238 2.13 -2.59 -18.17
C GLY A 238 3.33 -3.06 -17.33
N SER A 239 4.47 -3.34 -17.96
CA SER A 239 5.67 -3.88 -17.28
C SER A 239 6.69 -2.77 -16.98
N LEU A 240 6.25 -1.78 -16.21
CA LEU A 240 6.97 -0.53 -15.98
C LEU A 240 7.84 -0.52 -14.74
N LEU A 241 7.48 -1.29 -13.72
CA LEU A 241 8.14 -1.29 -12.41
C LEU A 241 8.59 -2.71 -12.07
N PRO A 242 9.65 -3.20 -12.74
CA PRO A 242 10.19 -4.53 -12.46
C PRO A 242 10.84 -4.62 -11.08
N LEU A 243 11.01 -5.84 -10.57
CA LEU A 243 11.64 -6.07 -9.28
C LEU A 243 13.06 -5.48 -9.17
N ASP A 244 13.85 -5.55 -10.24
CA ASP A 244 15.23 -5.05 -10.27
C ASP A 244 15.31 -3.54 -9.99
N PHE A 245 14.33 -2.74 -10.44
CA PHE A 245 14.22 -1.32 -10.12
C PHE A 245 14.21 -1.06 -8.62
N TYR A 246 13.50 -1.88 -7.84
CA TYR A 246 13.43 -1.75 -6.39
C TYR A 246 14.68 -2.33 -5.69
N VAL A 247 15.22 -3.44 -6.18
CA VAL A 247 16.46 -4.03 -5.65
C VAL A 247 17.64 -3.07 -5.83
N ASP A 248 17.72 -2.40 -6.97
CA ASP A 248 18.75 -1.40 -7.25
C ASP A 248 18.67 -0.22 -6.26
N GLN A 249 17.45 0.24 -5.92
CA GLN A 249 17.28 1.26 -4.88
C GLN A 249 17.83 0.80 -3.53
N CYS A 250 17.60 -0.46 -3.14
CA CYS A 250 18.16 -1.02 -1.90
C CYS A 250 19.70 -1.00 -1.90
N ILE A 251 20.31 -1.40 -3.02
CA ILE A 251 21.76 -1.42 -3.20
C ILE A 251 22.33 0.00 -3.10
N GLU A 252 21.71 0.96 -3.78
CA GLU A 252 22.20 2.33 -3.89
C GLU A 252 22.00 3.15 -2.61
N MET A 253 20.88 2.96 -1.91
CA MET A 253 20.55 3.65 -0.66
C MET A 253 21.30 3.11 0.56
N PHE A 254 21.50 1.79 0.66
CA PHE A 254 21.98 1.17 1.90
C PHE A 254 23.35 0.51 1.77
N SER A 255 23.52 -0.44 0.85
CA SER A 255 24.78 -1.15 0.60
C SER A 255 24.59 -2.21 -0.50
N PRO A 256 25.63 -2.56 -1.28
CA PRO A 256 25.63 -3.72 -2.18
C PRO A 256 25.20 -5.06 -1.56
N THR A 257 25.24 -5.18 -0.23
CA THR A 257 24.75 -6.36 0.50
C THR A 257 23.22 -6.51 0.40
N TYR A 258 22.46 -5.43 0.27
CA TYR A 258 20.99 -5.44 0.17
C TYR A 258 20.51 -5.76 -1.26
N ASN A 259 21.11 -6.77 -1.87
CA ASN A 259 20.73 -7.26 -3.19
C ASN A 259 19.54 -8.23 -3.12
N ALA A 260 19.13 -8.76 -4.27
CA ALA A 260 18.00 -9.69 -4.36
C ALA A 260 18.19 -10.92 -3.46
N ASP A 261 19.32 -11.63 -3.56
CA ASP A 261 19.60 -12.85 -2.80
C ASP A 261 19.47 -12.63 -1.29
N PHE A 262 20.06 -11.54 -0.79
CA PHE A 262 19.94 -11.17 0.61
C PHE A 262 18.48 -10.93 1.00
N THR A 263 17.76 -10.14 0.20
CA THR A 263 16.37 -9.75 0.51
C THR A 263 15.44 -10.96 0.51
N PHE A 264 15.56 -11.86 -0.47
CA PHE A 264 14.81 -13.12 -0.52
C PHE A 264 15.10 -14.01 0.69
N ALA A 265 16.38 -14.22 1.02
CA ALA A 265 16.76 -15.03 2.17
C ALA A 265 16.25 -14.43 3.49
N ALA A 266 16.30 -13.11 3.64
CA ALA A 266 15.81 -12.43 4.82
C ALA A 266 14.28 -12.53 4.95
N VAL A 267 13.54 -12.27 3.87
CA VAL A 267 12.07 -12.41 3.85
C VAL A 267 11.65 -13.84 4.16
N GLU A 268 12.30 -14.85 3.58
CA GLU A 268 12.02 -16.26 3.87
C GLU A 268 12.21 -16.57 5.36
N LYS A 269 13.33 -16.12 5.96
CA LYS A 269 13.61 -16.32 7.38
C LYS A 269 12.50 -15.77 8.27
N TYR A 270 11.99 -14.57 7.98
CA TYR A 270 10.90 -13.98 8.76
C TYR A 270 9.56 -14.67 8.48
N SER A 271 9.29 -15.05 7.24
CA SER A 271 8.10 -15.82 6.86
C SER A 271 8.04 -17.15 7.62
N GLN A 272 9.15 -17.88 7.71
CA GLN A 272 9.26 -19.12 8.49
C GLN A 272 9.06 -18.89 9.99
N LYS A 273 9.61 -17.80 10.54
CA LYS A 273 9.48 -17.44 11.96
C LYS A 273 8.03 -17.18 12.37
N TYR A 274 7.27 -16.45 11.54
CA TYR A 274 5.90 -16.02 11.88
C TYR A 274 4.79 -16.84 11.23
N GLY A 275 5.13 -17.72 10.27
CA GLY A 275 4.22 -18.68 9.62
C GLY A 275 3.53 -18.16 8.35
N GLY A 276 3.64 -16.87 8.04
CA GLY A 276 2.93 -16.27 6.91
C GLY A 276 1.40 -16.29 7.07
N ALA A 277 0.68 -15.89 6.03
CA ALA A 277 -0.79 -15.92 6.02
C ALA A 277 -1.37 -17.34 6.10
N ALA A 278 -0.79 -18.29 5.37
CA ALA A 278 -1.32 -19.65 5.24
C ALA A 278 -1.07 -20.53 6.49
N ASN A 279 -0.01 -20.27 7.26
CA ASN A 279 0.35 -21.08 8.43
C ASN A 279 0.52 -20.22 9.70
N TYR A 280 -0.28 -19.16 9.83
CA TYR A 280 -0.24 -18.27 10.99
C TYR A 280 -0.46 -19.04 12.30
N LYS A 281 0.38 -18.79 13.31
CA LYS A 281 0.45 -19.59 14.55
C LYS A 281 -0.02 -18.87 15.80
N GLY A 282 -0.48 -17.62 15.69
CA GLY A 282 -0.96 -16.85 16.84
C GLY A 282 -2.31 -17.33 17.38
N SER A 283 -2.75 -16.71 18.47
CA SER A 283 -4.04 -16.97 19.12
C SER A 283 -4.76 -15.68 19.53
N ASN A 284 -6.08 -15.75 19.62
CA ASN A 284 -6.97 -14.62 19.95
C ASN A 284 -6.74 -13.42 19.02
N VAL A 285 -6.82 -13.65 17.70
CA VAL A 285 -6.56 -12.62 16.68
C VAL A 285 -7.68 -12.55 15.67
N VAL A 286 -8.14 -11.34 15.37
CA VAL A 286 -9.01 -11.08 14.23
C VAL A 286 -8.17 -10.42 13.13
N LEU A 287 -8.22 -10.96 11.91
CA LEU A 287 -7.49 -10.48 10.74
C LEU A 287 -8.50 -10.02 9.66
N PRO A 288 -9.11 -8.84 9.80
CA PRO A 288 -9.97 -8.29 8.77
C PRO A 288 -9.14 -7.68 7.63
N ASN A 289 -9.58 -7.87 6.39
CA ASN A 289 -9.03 -7.21 5.20
C ASN A 289 -10.17 -6.59 4.38
N GLY A 290 -9.92 -5.45 3.76
CA GLY A 290 -10.84 -4.87 2.77
C GLY A 290 -10.85 -5.68 1.48
N ALA A 291 -12.01 -5.83 0.85
CA ALA A 291 -12.09 -6.48 -0.46
C ALA A 291 -11.50 -5.64 -1.61
N LEU A 292 -11.44 -4.31 -1.43
CA LEU A 292 -10.82 -3.35 -2.35
C LEU A 292 -9.40 -2.97 -1.91
N ASP A 293 -8.83 -3.69 -0.94
CA ASP A 293 -7.48 -3.41 -0.48
C ASP A 293 -6.46 -4.07 -1.41
N PRO A 294 -5.55 -3.32 -2.07
CA PRO A 294 -4.54 -3.92 -2.93
C PRO A 294 -3.59 -4.87 -2.18
N TRP A 295 -3.44 -4.71 -0.86
CA TRP A 295 -2.66 -5.60 0.02
C TRP A 295 -3.33 -6.94 0.34
N LEU A 296 -4.61 -7.12 -0.04
CA LEU A 296 -5.45 -8.27 0.32
C LEU A 296 -4.77 -9.62 0.12
N SER A 297 -4.01 -9.80 -0.96
CA SER A 297 -3.31 -11.06 -1.28
C SER A 297 -2.29 -11.51 -0.24
N LEU A 298 -1.84 -10.63 0.65
CA LEU A 298 -0.90 -10.95 1.73
C LEU A 298 -1.58 -11.16 3.09
N GLY A 299 -2.90 -10.99 3.15
CA GLY A 299 -3.72 -11.26 4.33
C GLY A 299 -4.13 -12.73 4.44
N MET A 300 -4.79 -13.06 5.54
CA MET A 300 -5.46 -14.35 5.73
C MET A 300 -6.90 -14.27 5.19
N PHE A 301 -7.36 -15.33 4.52
CA PHE A 301 -8.68 -15.41 3.92
C PHE A 301 -9.66 -16.27 4.76
N PRO A 302 -10.97 -15.98 4.74
CA PRO A 302 -12.00 -16.84 5.33
C PRO A 302 -11.85 -18.30 4.85
N GLY A 303 -11.97 -19.24 5.78
CA GLY A 303 -11.67 -20.66 5.54
C GLY A 303 -10.23 -21.06 5.93
N GLN A 304 -9.35 -20.09 6.20
CA GLN A 304 -8.05 -20.31 6.84
C GLN A 304 -8.09 -20.03 8.36
N ASP A 305 -9.29 -19.89 8.92
CA ASP A 305 -9.51 -19.66 10.34
C ASP A 305 -8.93 -20.80 11.21
N ASN A 306 -8.45 -20.46 12.40
CA ASN A 306 -8.07 -21.44 13.43
C ASN A 306 -8.93 -21.21 14.67
N LEU A 307 -10.13 -21.78 14.65
CA LEU A 307 -11.12 -21.63 15.72
C LEU A 307 -10.65 -22.22 17.05
N ALA A 308 -9.80 -23.25 17.03
CA ALA A 308 -9.22 -23.82 18.25
C ALA A 308 -8.32 -22.82 19.00
N ASN A 309 -7.69 -21.89 18.27
CA ASN A 309 -6.85 -20.83 18.82
C ASN A 309 -7.55 -19.45 18.81
N ASN A 310 -8.86 -19.39 18.55
CA ASN A 310 -9.62 -18.15 18.37
C ASN A 310 -8.99 -17.18 17.35
N VAL A 311 -8.56 -17.70 16.20
CA VAL A 311 -8.11 -16.90 15.06
C VAL A 311 -9.23 -16.82 14.04
N THR A 312 -9.57 -15.60 13.62
CA THR A 312 -10.63 -15.36 12.64
C THR A 312 -10.14 -14.45 11.52
N ALA A 313 -10.30 -14.90 10.28
CA ALA A 313 -10.09 -14.12 9.08
C ALA A 313 -11.42 -13.50 8.60
N MET A 314 -11.37 -12.28 8.10
CA MET A 314 -12.57 -11.59 7.59
C MET A 314 -12.24 -10.81 6.32
N ILE A 315 -13.12 -10.88 5.33
CA ILE A 315 -13.11 -9.95 4.19
C ILE A 315 -14.29 -9.00 4.36
N ILE A 316 -14.03 -7.70 4.25
CA ILE A 316 -15.03 -6.65 4.32
C ILE A 316 -15.30 -6.15 2.90
N ASN A 317 -16.39 -6.62 2.31
CA ASN A 317 -16.76 -6.28 0.93
C ASN A 317 -16.93 -4.77 0.76
N ARG A 318 -16.54 -4.24 -0.41
CA ARG A 318 -16.66 -2.81 -0.79
C ARG A 318 -15.87 -1.83 0.09
N ASN A 319 -14.88 -2.31 0.84
CA ASN A 319 -14.05 -1.50 1.71
C ASN A 319 -12.57 -1.68 1.35
N ALA A 320 -11.82 -0.59 1.51
CA ALA A 320 -10.39 -0.52 1.21
C ALA A 320 -9.53 -0.82 2.45
N HIS A 321 -8.27 -0.38 2.42
CA HIS A 321 -7.28 -0.67 3.45
C HIS A 321 -7.69 -0.11 4.82
N CYS A 322 -7.70 -0.98 5.83
CA CYS A 322 -7.98 -0.63 7.24
C CYS A 322 -9.29 0.11 7.52
N ALA A 323 -10.28 0.05 6.63
CA ALA A 323 -11.52 0.83 6.76
C ALA A 323 -12.25 0.60 8.10
N ASP A 324 -12.16 -0.61 8.67
CA ASP A 324 -12.75 -0.96 9.96
C ASP A 324 -12.19 -0.15 11.14
N MET A 325 -10.97 0.38 11.02
CA MET A 325 -10.29 1.14 12.07
C MET A 325 -10.62 2.63 12.10
N TYR A 326 -11.15 3.19 11.01
CA TYR A 326 -11.46 4.61 10.93
C TYR A 326 -12.78 4.95 11.65
N PRO A 327 -13.02 6.23 11.98
CA PRO A 327 -14.28 6.65 12.58
C PRO A 327 -15.50 6.23 11.77
N SER A 328 -16.61 5.98 12.46
CA SER A 328 -17.89 5.69 11.81
C SER A 328 -18.41 6.92 11.07
N SER A 329 -19.03 6.69 9.91
CA SER A 329 -19.68 7.71 9.09
C SER A 329 -21.13 7.31 8.80
N PRO A 330 -22.07 8.26 8.65
CA PRO A 330 -23.42 7.98 8.15
C PRO A 330 -23.43 7.34 6.76
N ASN A 331 -22.34 7.48 6.00
CA ASN A 331 -22.20 6.92 4.66
C ASN A 331 -21.53 5.52 4.66
N ASP A 332 -21.21 4.96 5.83
CA ASP A 332 -20.63 3.62 5.92
C ASP A 332 -21.57 2.58 5.30
N ASN A 333 -21.02 1.73 4.43
CA ASN A 333 -21.78 0.64 3.86
C ASN A 333 -22.11 -0.41 4.93
N MET A 334 -23.18 -1.18 4.70
CA MET A 334 -23.67 -2.19 5.66
C MET A 334 -22.64 -3.29 5.99
N GLU A 335 -21.74 -3.61 5.04
CA GLU A 335 -20.68 -4.61 5.24
C GLU A 335 -19.67 -4.12 6.29
N LEU A 336 -19.28 -2.85 6.23
CA LEU A 336 -18.38 -2.23 7.22
C LEU A 336 -19.01 -2.18 8.62
N ILE A 337 -20.27 -1.77 8.69
CA ILE A 337 -21.03 -1.72 9.96
C ILE A 337 -21.13 -3.13 10.57
N ALA A 338 -21.47 -4.13 9.76
CA ALA A 338 -21.55 -5.53 10.19
C ALA A 338 -20.19 -6.07 10.64
N ALA A 339 -19.11 -5.75 9.91
CA ALA A 339 -17.76 -6.16 10.24
C ALA A 339 -17.31 -5.58 11.59
N ARG A 340 -17.50 -4.27 11.82
CA ARG A 340 -17.17 -3.63 13.11
C ARG A 340 -17.94 -4.25 14.27
N LYS A 341 -19.24 -4.54 14.09
CA LYS A 341 -20.05 -5.23 15.10
C LYS A 341 -19.54 -6.65 15.40
N ARG A 342 -19.12 -7.40 14.36
CA ARG A 342 -18.54 -8.73 14.51
C ARG A 342 -17.19 -8.68 15.23
N ILE A 343 -16.31 -7.74 14.85
CA ILE A 343 -15.01 -7.51 15.51
C ILE A 343 -15.21 -7.20 16.98
N GLN A 344 -16.16 -6.32 17.32
CA GLN A 344 -16.50 -6.00 18.70
C GLN A 344 -16.92 -7.25 19.49
N GLY A 345 -17.80 -8.10 18.93
CA GLY A 345 -18.23 -9.33 19.61
C GLY A 345 -17.07 -10.31 19.86
N LEU A 346 -16.16 -10.47 18.90
CA LEU A 346 -14.97 -11.32 19.07
C LEU A 346 -14.03 -10.76 20.16
N LEU A 347 -13.84 -9.44 20.18
CA LEU A 347 -13.05 -8.75 21.18
C LEU A 347 -13.65 -8.91 22.60
N GLU A 348 -14.97 -8.77 22.74
CA GLU A 348 -15.67 -9.01 23.99
C GLU A 348 -15.44 -10.45 24.49
N GLY A 349 -15.43 -11.43 23.57
CA GLY A 349 -15.07 -12.81 23.86
C GLY A 349 -13.66 -12.95 24.45
N PHE A 350 -12.65 -12.32 23.84
CA PHE A 350 -11.27 -12.33 24.37
C PHE A 350 -11.20 -11.73 25.77
N ILE A 351 -11.93 -10.62 26.01
CA ILE A 351 -11.95 -9.96 27.31
C ILE A 351 -12.63 -10.83 28.36
N GLN A 352 -13.74 -11.50 28.03
CA GLN A 352 -14.50 -12.34 28.96
C GLN A 352 -13.76 -13.61 29.36
N ALA A 353 -13.14 -14.31 28.39
CA ALA A 353 -12.39 -15.54 28.64
C ALA A 353 -11.19 -15.34 29.58
N ASN A 354 -10.69 -14.10 29.69
CA ASN A 354 -9.54 -13.74 30.49
C ASN A 354 -9.90 -12.97 31.78
N LYS A 355 -11.15 -13.08 32.29
CA LYS A 355 -11.64 -12.36 33.50
C LYS A 355 -11.24 -12.99 34.85
N LEU A 356 -10.30 -13.94 34.89
CA LEU A 356 -9.88 -14.61 36.13
C LEU A 356 -8.79 -13.87 36.89
#